data_AF-A0AAJ0HU22-F1
#
_entry.id   AF-A0AAJ0HU22-F1
#
_cell.length_a   1.000
_cell.length_b   1.000
_cell.length_c   1.000
_cell.angle_alpha   90.00
_cell.angle_beta   90.00
_cell.angle_gamma   90.00
#
_symmetry.space_group_name_H-M   'P 1'
#
loop_
_entity.id
_entity.type
_entity.pdbx_description
1 polymer ?
#
loop_
_entity_poly.entity_id
_entity_poly.type
_entity_poly.pdbx_seq_one_letter_code
_entity_poly.pdbx_strand_id
1 'polypeptide(L)'
;MTPAEYNAIPTLLLNPQPTFESFSTSSFRRPRNATHFGAHMHLTYNAGFFPREGGMGLGPLDNAASWEAGSYFASPQGLRPAWRLFPDTHGSFVFPVMPSNDNPRKFTIPGTSGVPALSRAFYDAPSEEKPLSGLRAVIKDVIDMAGVPTSAGNRAYGMLYGVKENNAVCVEKLLDAGAVILGRVKTVQFASGENAKDWFDYQPPFNPRGDGYQNPGCSSAGSATTSSA
;
A
#
# COMPACT_ATOMS: atom_id res chain seq x y z
N MET A 1 -19.02 -25.26 5.28
CA MET A 1 -18.98 -23.82 4.94
C MET A 1 -20.40 -23.32 4.85
N THR A 2 -20.78 -22.37 5.69
CA THR A 2 -22.13 -21.81 5.70
C THR A 2 -22.21 -20.60 4.76
N PRO A 3 -23.38 -20.28 4.18
CA PRO A 3 -23.54 -19.14 3.28
C PRO A 3 -23.12 -17.78 3.87
N ALA A 4 -23.03 -17.65 5.19
CA ALA A 4 -22.60 -16.43 5.87
C ALA A 4 -21.08 -16.16 5.75
N GLU A 5 -20.26 -17.20 5.56
CA GLU A 5 -18.79 -17.08 5.44
C GLU A 5 -18.36 -16.52 4.07
N TYR A 6 -19.25 -16.57 3.06
CA TYR A 6 -19.02 -16.05 1.71
C TYR A 6 -19.01 -14.50 1.67
N ASN A 7 -19.71 -13.85 2.59
CA ASN A 7 -19.88 -12.39 2.57
C ASN A 7 -18.78 -11.60 3.31
N ALA A 8 -17.82 -12.30 3.94
CA ALA A 8 -16.65 -11.68 4.57
C ALA A 8 -15.42 -11.63 3.62
N ILE A 9 -15.57 -12.05 2.37
CA ILE A 9 -14.49 -12.10 1.38
C ILE A 9 -14.17 -10.67 0.91
N PRO A 10 -12.91 -10.22 1.01
CA PRO A 10 -12.50 -8.98 0.35
C PRO A 10 -12.73 -9.11 -1.15
N THR A 11 -13.52 -8.22 -1.74
CA THR A 11 -13.88 -8.19 -3.18
C THR A 11 -12.65 -8.27 -4.11
N LEU A 12 -11.47 -7.87 -3.60
CA LEU A 12 -10.17 -7.94 -4.28
C LEU A 12 -9.71 -9.36 -4.65
N LEU A 13 -10.16 -10.41 -3.94
CA LEU A 13 -9.85 -11.79 -4.32
C LEU A 13 -10.70 -12.29 -5.49
N LEU A 14 -11.86 -11.66 -5.74
CA LEU A 14 -12.86 -12.13 -6.70
C LEU A 14 -12.86 -11.35 -8.03
N ASN A 15 -12.26 -10.16 -8.10
CA ASN A 15 -12.34 -9.32 -9.29
C ASN A 15 -11.09 -9.42 -10.20
N PRO A 16 -11.26 -9.59 -11.53
CA PRO A 16 -10.21 -9.25 -12.49
C PRO A 16 -9.95 -7.73 -12.44
N GLN A 17 -8.69 -7.34 -12.65
CA GLN A 17 -8.23 -5.94 -12.58
C GLN A 17 -9.15 -5.00 -13.40
N PRO A 18 -9.42 -3.76 -12.93
CA PRO A 18 -10.15 -2.79 -13.75
C PRO A 18 -9.34 -2.45 -15.01
N THR A 19 -9.99 -2.53 -16.17
CA THR A 19 -9.44 -2.14 -17.48
C THR A 19 -9.02 -0.67 -17.48
N PHE A 20 -7.82 -0.42 -18.01
CA PHE A 20 -7.18 0.89 -18.06
C PHE A 20 -7.89 1.80 -19.08
N GLU A 21 -8.80 2.68 -18.64
CA GLU A 21 -9.21 3.83 -19.45
C GLU A 21 -8.24 4.99 -19.22
N SER A 22 -7.57 5.42 -20.29
CA SER A 22 -6.59 6.48 -20.29
C SER A 22 -7.23 7.84 -19.98
N PHE A 23 -6.96 8.40 -18.81
CA PHE A 23 -7.22 9.82 -18.55
C PHE A 23 -5.97 10.65 -18.90
N SER A 24 -6.08 11.42 -19.98
CA SER A 24 -5.09 12.40 -20.43
C SER A 24 -4.83 13.46 -19.36
N THR A 25 -3.60 13.56 -18.88
CA THR A 25 -3.18 14.63 -17.97
C THR A 25 -2.83 15.88 -18.77
N SER A 26 -3.76 16.83 -18.87
CA SER A 26 -3.43 18.19 -19.34
C SER A 26 -2.54 18.89 -18.31
N SER A 27 -1.45 19.48 -18.79
CA SER A 27 -0.39 20.13 -18.02
C SER A 27 -0.88 21.26 -17.10
N PHE A 28 -0.44 21.23 -15.85
CA PHE A 28 -0.71 22.27 -14.85
C PHE A 28 0.20 23.49 -15.07
N ARG A 29 -0.30 24.53 -15.77
CA ARG A 29 0.28 25.88 -15.74
C ARG A 29 -0.47 26.73 -14.70
N ARG A 30 0.30 27.48 -13.89
CA ARG A 30 -0.21 28.44 -12.88
C ARG A 30 -1.13 29.49 -13.53
N PRO A 31 -2.34 29.75 -13.00
CA PRO A 31 -3.13 30.89 -13.43
C PRO A 31 -2.79 32.14 -12.62
N ARG A 32 -2.63 33.28 -13.32
CA ARG A 32 -2.63 34.64 -12.78
C ARG A 32 -4.05 35.21 -12.92
N ASN A 33 -4.60 35.65 -11.80
CA ASN A 33 -5.74 36.56 -11.61
C ASN A 33 -7.14 36.14 -12.10
N ALA A 34 -8.12 36.51 -11.28
CA ALA A 34 -9.48 35.98 -11.19
C ALA A 34 -10.51 36.70 -12.08
N THR A 35 -11.63 36.03 -12.38
CA THR A 35 -13.02 36.40 -12.00
C THR A 35 -14.06 35.63 -12.84
N HIS A 36 -14.86 34.74 -12.21
CA HIS A 36 -16.31 34.60 -12.46
C HIS A 36 -16.96 33.63 -11.47
N PHE A 37 -18.15 34.00 -11.02
CA PHE A 37 -19.00 33.30 -10.05
C PHE A 37 -19.59 32.01 -10.63
N GLY A 38 -19.50 30.92 -9.87
CA GLY A 38 -20.22 29.67 -10.09
C GLY A 38 -20.21 28.86 -8.80
N ALA A 39 -21.37 28.69 -8.17
CA ALA A 39 -21.51 27.99 -6.91
C ALA A 39 -21.16 26.50 -7.06
N HIS A 40 -20.00 26.09 -6.52
CA HIS A 40 -19.68 24.71 -6.22
C HIS A 40 -19.09 24.66 -4.81
N MET A 41 -19.69 23.82 -3.98
CA MET A 41 -19.37 23.58 -2.58
C MET A 41 -17.85 23.35 -2.40
N HIS A 42 -17.16 24.35 -1.85
CA HIS A 42 -15.71 24.34 -1.68
C HIS A 42 -15.38 23.57 -0.39
N LEU A 43 -15.24 22.25 -0.47
CA LEU A 43 -14.54 21.48 0.56
C LEU A 43 -13.05 21.80 0.42
N THR A 44 -12.64 22.88 1.08
CA THR A 44 -11.24 23.30 1.16
C THR A 44 -10.46 22.28 1.98
N TYR A 45 -9.95 21.23 1.34
CA TYR A 45 -8.99 20.33 1.97
C TYR A 45 -7.62 21.00 1.97
N ASN A 46 -7.30 21.69 3.07
CA ASN A 46 -5.95 22.21 3.27
C ASN A 46 -5.03 21.06 3.71
N ALA A 47 -4.12 20.66 2.82
CA ALA A 47 -2.99 19.81 3.19
C ALA A 47 -1.89 20.69 3.79
N GLY A 48 -1.46 20.39 5.01
CA GLY A 48 -0.43 21.15 5.74
C GLY A 48 0.76 20.27 6.11
N PHE A 49 1.96 20.85 6.12
CA PHE A 49 3.16 20.22 6.66
C PHE A 49 3.42 20.74 8.07
N PHE A 50 3.61 19.85 9.03
CA PHE A 50 3.90 20.18 10.43
C PHE A 50 5.33 19.74 10.77
N PRO A 51 6.19 20.63 11.34
CA PRO A 51 7.56 20.30 11.74
C PRO A 51 7.64 19.56 13.08
N ARG A 52 8.77 18.90 13.36
CA ARG A 52 9.06 18.27 14.66
C ARG A 52 9.54 19.36 15.64
N GLU A 53 8.78 19.53 16.72
CA GLU A 53 8.97 20.42 17.87
C GLU A 53 8.66 21.94 17.74
N GLY A 54 8.01 22.45 18.79
CA GLY A 54 7.88 23.87 19.14
C GLY A 54 6.58 24.54 18.67
N GLY A 55 5.52 24.48 19.48
CA GLY A 55 4.17 24.90 19.10
C GLY A 55 4.01 26.32 18.53
N MET A 56 3.06 26.47 17.61
CA MET A 56 2.07 27.55 17.62
C MET A 56 0.79 27.04 16.96
N GLY A 57 -0.25 26.89 17.77
CA GLY A 57 -1.56 26.40 17.35
C GLY A 57 -2.35 27.42 16.54
N LEU A 58 -3.31 26.90 15.78
CA LEU A 58 -4.47 27.66 15.31
C LEU A 58 -5.74 26.98 15.86
N GLY A 59 -6.16 27.35 17.07
CA GLY A 59 -7.49 27.05 17.63
C GLY A 59 -7.64 25.74 18.42
N PRO A 60 -8.67 25.64 19.29
CA PRO A 60 -8.61 24.90 20.54
C PRO A 60 -8.89 23.40 20.36
N LEU A 61 -7.83 22.60 20.45
CA LEU A 61 -7.87 21.20 20.87
C LEU A 61 -6.60 20.92 21.66
N ASP A 62 -6.59 21.39 22.91
CA ASP A 62 -5.64 20.96 23.91
C ASP A 62 -5.87 19.47 24.18
N ASN A 63 -5.01 18.65 23.58
CA ASN A 63 -4.42 17.50 24.25
C ASN A 63 -2.99 17.40 23.73
N ALA A 64 -2.04 17.34 24.65
CA ALA A 64 -0.60 17.33 24.44
C ALA A 64 -0.11 16.06 23.71
N ALA A 65 -0.58 15.83 22.48
CA ALA A 65 0.02 14.88 21.56
C ALA A 65 1.03 15.65 20.72
N SER A 66 2.31 15.39 20.94
CA SER A 66 3.38 15.82 20.04
C SER A 66 3.11 15.18 18.67
N TRP A 67 2.69 15.99 17.70
CA TRP A 67 2.47 15.53 16.33
C TRP A 67 3.80 15.17 15.68
N GLU A 68 3.84 14.05 14.97
CA GLU A 68 5.01 13.69 14.17
C GLU A 68 5.17 14.65 13.00
N ALA A 69 6.42 14.92 12.63
CA ALA A 69 6.69 15.78 11.49
C ALA A 69 6.21 15.14 10.19
N GLY A 70 5.41 15.87 9.41
CA GLY A 70 4.88 15.31 8.18
C GLY A 70 3.73 16.09 7.57
N SER A 71 3.23 15.56 6.46
CA SER A 71 2.08 16.11 5.75
C SER A 71 0.79 15.51 6.28
N TYR A 72 -0.20 16.34 6.57
CA TYR A 72 -1.50 15.91 7.09
C TYR A 72 -2.65 16.49 6.27
N PHE A 73 -3.75 15.75 6.19
CA PHE A 73 -5.05 16.24 5.78
C PHE A 73 -5.86 16.65 7.02
N ALA A 74 -6.45 17.85 6.98
CA ALA A 74 -7.41 18.28 7.98
C ALA A 74 -8.84 17.83 7.60
N SER A 75 -9.57 17.31 8.58
CA SER A 75 -10.98 16.96 8.48
C SER A 75 -11.71 17.43 9.74
N PRO A 76 -13.06 17.57 9.73
CA PRO A 76 -13.83 17.84 10.94
C PRO A 76 -13.60 16.80 12.06
N GLN A 77 -13.17 15.59 11.71
CA GLN A 77 -12.83 14.50 12.62
C GLN A 77 -11.37 14.53 13.11
N GLY A 78 -10.61 15.56 12.76
CA GLY A 78 -9.21 15.76 13.15
C GLY A 78 -8.20 15.69 11.99
N LEU A 79 -6.92 15.77 12.34
CA LEU A 79 -5.80 15.64 11.42
C LEU A 79 -5.50 14.17 11.12
N ARG A 80 -5.21 13.86 9.86
CA ARG A 80 -4.84 12.51 9.40
C ARG A 80 -3.55 12.58 8.58
N PRO A 81 -2.58 11.66 8.79
CA PRO A 81 -1.39 11.60 7.94
C PRO A 81 -1.76 11.50 6.46
N ALA A 82 -1.06 12.26 5.61
CA ALA A 82 -1.27 12.25 4.18
C ALA A 82 -0.45 11.12 3.53
N TRP A 83 -1.16 10.15 2.97
CA TRP A 83 -0.57 9.05 2.21
C TRP A 83 -0.53 9.39 0.74
N ARG A 84 0.63 9.21 0.10
CA ARG A 84 0.73 9.27 -1.36
C ARG A 84 0.38 7.91 -1.95
N LEU A 85 -0.49 7.90 -2.94
CA LEU A 85 -0.81 6.69 -3.70
C LEU A 85 0.15 6.55 -4.89
N PHE A 86 0.81 5.41 -4.98
CA PHE A 86 1.67 5.04 -6.11
C PHE A 86 0.93 4.05 -7.01
N PRO A 87 0.91 4.26 -8.33
CA PRO A 87 0.33 3.28 -9.25
C PRO A 87 1.19 2.01 -9.29
N ASP A 88 0.54 0.84 -9.35
CA ASP A 88 1.22 -0.43 -9.63
C ASP A 88 1.27 -0.67 -11.15
N THR A 89 2.13 0.08 -11.83
CA THR A 89 2.22 0.08 -13.30
C THR A 89 2.60 -1.28 -13.90
N HIS A 90 3.25 -2.14 -13.13
CA HIS A 90 3.71 -3.46 -13.56
C HIS A 90 2.78 -4.59 -13.10
N GLY A 91 1.72 -4.27 -12.34
CA GLY A 91 0.82 -5.28 -11.77
C GLY A 91 1.56 -6.26 -10.85
N SER A 92 2.51 -5.78 -10.05
CA SER A 92 3.35 -6.58 -9.15
C SER A 92 2.64 -7.01 -7.87
N PHE A 93 1.66 -6.25 -7.42
CA PHE A 93 0.97 -6.48 -6.16
C PHE A 93 -0.20 -7.44 -6.34
N VAL A 94 -0.42 -8.29 -5.33
CA VAL A 94 -1.73 -8.95 -5.12
C VAL A 94 -2.67 -7.91 -4.53
N PHE A 95 -2.20 -7.21 -3.49
CA PHE A 95 -2.86 -6.05 -2.89
C PHE A 95 -1.85 -5.21 -2.09
N PRO A 96 -2.09 -3.89 -1.97
CA PRO A 96 -1.37 -3.05 -1.01
C PRO A 96 -1.81 -3.36 0.43
N VAL A 97 -1.02 -2.92 1.41
CA VAL A 97 -1.42 -2.95 2.83
C VAL A 97 -1.10 -1.64 3.54
N MET A 98 -1.79 -1.41 4.65
CA MET A 98 -1.44 -0.40 5.65
C MET A 98 -1.43 -1.02 7.05
N PRO A 99 -0.60 -0.52 7.98
CA PRO A 99 -0.70 -0.91 9.38
C PRO A 99 -2.11 -0.64 9.92
N SER A 100 -2.60 -1.54 10.75
CA SER A 100 -3.88 -1.39 11.41
C SER A 100 -3.78 -0.36 12.54
N ASN A 101 -4.88 0.33 12.82
CA ASN A 101 -4.90 1.39 13.84
C ASN A 101 -4.73 0.84 15.28
N ASP A 102 -5.12 -0.41 15.52
CA ASP A 102 -5.06 -1.09 16.82
C ASP A 102 -3.69 -1.75 17.07
N ASN A 103 -3.08 -2.31 16.03
CA ASN A 103 -1.80 -2.99 16.12
C ASN A 103 -0.95 -2.70 14.88
N PRO A 104 0.19 -1.98 15.01
CA PRO A 104 1.04 -1.64 13.88
C PRO A 104 1.74 -2.85 13.25
N ARG A 105 1.74 -4.01 13.91
CA ARG A 105 2.22 -5.29 13.36
C ARG A 105 1.14 -6.07 12.63
N LYS A 106 -0.11 -5.60 12.64
CA LYS A 106 -1.22 -6.17 11.89
C LYS A 106 -1.53 -5.29 10.69
N PHE A 107 -1.92 -5.89 9.58
CA PHE A 107 -2.13 -5.20 8.32
C PHE A 107 -3.60 -5.20 7.90
N THR A 108 -3.99 -4.18 7.16
CA THR A 108 -5.30 -4.05 6.54
C THR A 108 -5.14 -3.76 5.06
N ILE A 109 -6.10 -4.21 4.24
CA ILE A 109 -6.12 -3.95 2.81
C ILE A 109 -6.90 -2.63 2.59
N PRO A 110 -6.25 -1.57 2.10
CA PRO A 110 -6.93 -0.31 1.84
C PRO A 110 -7.83 -0.43 0.61
N GLY A 111 -8.97 0.26 0.62
CA GLY A 111 -9.86 0.41 -0.55
C GLY A 111 -9.37 1.44 -1.56
N THR A 112 -8.06 1.47 -1.86
CA THR A 112 -7.42 2.49 -2.72
C THR A 112 -7.02 1.92 -4.08
N SER A 113 -6.99 2.77 -5.11
CA SER A 113 -6.58 2.40 -6.47
C SER A 113 -5.06 2.29 -6.68
N GLY A 114 -4.27 2.51 -5.64
CA GLY A 114 -2.81 2.42 -5.68
C GLY A 114 -2.21 2.03 -4.33
N VAL A 115 -0.88 1.91 -4.31
CA VAL A 115 -0.09 1.54 -3.14
C VAL A 115 0.12 2.77 -2.27
N PRO A 116 -0.48 2.84 -1.07
CA PRO A 116 -0.30 3.97 -0.18
C PRO A 116 1.08 3.91 0.47
N ALA A 117 1.77 5.04 0.48
CA ALA A 117 2.98 5.19 1.28
C ALA A 117 3.07 6.57 1.93
N LEU A 118 3.37 6.57 3.23
CA LEU A 118 3.67 7.78 3.99
C LEU A 118 4.99 8.41 3.54
N SER A 119 5.08 9.72 3.71
CA SER A 119 6.35 10.44 3.57
C SER A 119 7.40 9.86 4.50
N ARG A 120 8.68 9.89 4.08
CA ARG A 120 9.79 9.47 4.95
C ARG A 120 9.94 10.36 6.20
N ALA A 121 9.38 11.57 6.19
CA ALA A 121 9.40 12.49 7.32
C ALA A 121 8.72 11.95 8.59
N PHE A 122 7.80 10.98 8.44
CA PHE A 122 7.12 10.31 9.54
C PHE A 122 7.97 9.24 10.24
N TYR A 123 9.18 8.98 9.78
CA TYR A 123 10.05 7.96 10.36
C TYR A 123 11.32 8.62 10.91
N ASP A 124 11.80 8.09 12.02
CA ASP A 124 13.10 8.46 12.56
C ASP A 124 14.22 8.10 11.57
N ALA A 125 15.34 8.80 11.65
CA ALA A 125 16.53 8.41 10.90
C ALA A 125 16.96 6.97 11.31
N PRO A 126 17.49 6.17 10.38
CA PRO A 126 18.02 4.84 10.70
C PRO A 126 19.02 4.88 11.87
N SER A 127 18.90 3.91 12.78
CA SER A 127 19.77 3.72 13.94
C SER A 127 20.31 2.29 13.99
N GLU A 128 21.22 1.98 14.93
CA GLU A 128 21.69 0.60 15.12
C GLU A 128 20.54 -0.36 15.50
N GLU A 129 19.57 0.12 16.29
CA GLU A 129 18.40 -0.67 16.70
C GLU A 129 17.36 -0.80 15.57
N LYS A 130 17.20 0.24 14.74
CA LYS A 130 16.25 0.29 13.62
C LYS A 130 16.94 0.66 12.31
N PRO A 131 17.79 -0.23 11.76
CA PRO A 131 18.59 0.08 10.59
C PRO A 131 17.76 0.25 9.31
N LEU A 132 16.52 -0.20 9.30
CA LEU A 132 15.60 -0.10 8.16
C LEU A 132 14.54 1.00 8.36
N SER A 133 14.68 1.88 9.35
CA SER A 133 13.71 2.94 9.63
C SER A 133 13.36 3.75 8.37
N GLY A 134 12.07 3.76 8.01
CA GLY A 134 11.54 4.47 6.84
C GLY A 134 11.87 3.85 5.48
N LEU A 135 12.63 2.74 5.45
CA LEU A 135 12.80 1.94 4.24
C LEU A 135 11.57 1.08 4.00
N ARG A 136 11.24 0.89 2.73
CA ARG A 136 10.00 0.24 2.30
C ARG A 136 10.31 -1.15 1.77
N ALA A 137 9.52 -2.12 2.19
CA ALA A 137 9.62 -3.50 1.75
C ALA A 137 8.26 -4.02 1.29
N VAL A 138 8.31 -5.11 0.53
CA VAL A 138 7.15 -5.86 0.08
C VAL A 138 7.33 -7.32 0.43
N ILE A 139 6.22 -8.01 0.68
CA ILE A 139 6.24 -9.40 1.15
C ILE A 139 5.70 -10.30 0.06
N LYS A 140 6.49 -11.31 -0.32
CA LYS A 140 6.09 -12.32 -1.30
C LYS A 140 4.87 -13.10 -0.81
N ASP A 141 3.93 -13.41 -1.70
CA ASP A 141 2.69 -14.12 -1.38
C ASP A 141 2.84 -15.62 -1.01
N VAL A 142 3.91 -15.99 -0.31
CA VAL A 142 4.03 -17.29 0.40
C VAL A 142 4.44 -17.08 1.85
N ILE A 143 4.53 -15.82 2.27
CA ILE A 143 4.97 -15.41 3.61
C ILE A 143 3.76 -14.80 4.31
N ASP A 144 3.48 -15.29 5.51
CA ASP A 144 2.32 -14.86 6.29
C ASP A 144 2.52 -13.46 6.88
N MET A 145 1.43 -12.69 6.83
CA MET A 145 1.32 -11.36 7.43
C MET A 145 0.01 -11.28 8.19
N ALA A 146 0.06 -10.90 9.46
CA ALA A 146 -1.10 -10.78 10.33
C ALA A 146 -2.12 -9.78 9.76
N GLY A 147 -3.40 -10.13 9.78
CA GLY A 147 -4.50 -9.28 9.34
C GLY A 147 -4.84 -9.35 7.85
N VAL A 148 -4.06 -10.07 7.05
CA VAL A 148 -4.33 -10.27 5.61
C VAL A 148 -4.14 -11.74 5.19
N PRO A 149 -4.79 -12.20 4.11
CA PRO A 149 -4.66 -13.59 3.65
C PRO A 149 -3.32 -13.86 2.95
N THR A 150 -2.93 -15.13 2.91
CA THR A 150 -1.85 -15.64 2.04
C THR A 150 -2.44 -16.55 1.00
N SER A 151 -2.24 -16.24 -0.28
CA SER A 151 -2.85 -16.99 -1.38
C SER A 151 -1.89 -18.00 -2.03
N ALA A 152 -0.57 -17.85 -1.87
CA ALA A 152 0.40 -18.69 -2.57
C ALA A 152 0.20 -18.66 -4.09
N GLY A 153 -0.21 -17.52 -4.66
CA GLY A 153 -0.56 -17.43 -6.08
C GLY A 153 -1.79 -18.28 -6.48
N ASN A 154 -2.63 -18.70 -5.53
CA ASN A 154 -3.85 -19.47 -5.76
C ASN A 154 -5.05 -18.87 -5.00
N ARG A 155 -6.10 -18.49 -5.73
CA ARG A 155 -7.28 -17.86 -5.12
C ARG A 155 -8.03 -18.80 -4.18
N ALA A 156 -8.21 -20.06 -4.59
CA ALA A 156 -8.93 -21.05 -3.79
C ALA A 156 -8.20 -21.35 -2.47
N TYR A 157 -6.87 -21.42 -2.49
CA TYR A 157 -6.04 -21.56 -1.30
C TYR A 157 -6.21 -20.35 -0.38
N GLY A 158 -6.13 -19.13 -0.92
CA GLY A 158 -6.38 -17.91 -0.14
C GLY A 158 -7.76 -17.88 0.51
N MET A 159 -8.80 -18.35 -0.19
CA MET A 159 -10.17 -18.45 0.33
C MET A 159 -10.31 -19.53 1.40
N LEU A 160 -9.66 -20.68 1.23
CA LEU A 160 -9.74 -21.79 2.16
C LEU A 160 -9.09 -21.47 3.51
N TYR A 161 -7.96 -20.76 3.51
CA TYR A 161 -7.18 -20.50 4.72
C TYR A 161 -7.40 -19.09 5.31
N GLY A 162 -8.01 -18.17 4.56
CA GLY A 162 -8.43 -16.87 5.04
C GLY A 162 -7.30 -15.97 5.57
N VAL A 163 -7.69 -15.02 6.43
CA VAL A 163 -6.80 -14.03 7.05
C VAL A 163 -5.88 -14.70 8.08
N LYS A 164 -4.59 -14.34 8.06
CA LYS A 164 -3.61 -14.85 9.02
C LYS A 164 -3.65 -14.07 10.33
N GLU A 165 -3.49 -14.78 11.44
CA GLU A 165 -3.43 -14.17 12.77
C GLU A 165 -2.04 -13.65 13.11
N ASN A 166 -1.00 -14.34 12.64
CA ASN A 166 0.40 -14.07 12.99
C ASN A 166 1.22 -13.73 11.74
N ASN A 167 2.23 -12.89 11.92
CA ASN A 167 3.26 -12.67 10.93
C ASN A 167 4.25 -13.84 10.90
N ALA A 168 4.87 -14.08 9.75
CA ALA A 168 6.05 -14.92 9.70
C ALA A 168 7.23 -14.27 10.44
N VAL A 169 8.14 -15.10 10.96
CA VAL A 169 9.33 -14.64 11.73
C VAL A 169 10.17 -13.62 10.95
N CYS A 170 10.30 -13.78 9.63
CA CYS A 170 11.05 -12.83 8.81
C CYS A 170 10.35 -11.47 8.70
N VAL A 171 9.02 -11.43 8.71
CA VAL A 171 8.25 -10.18 8.71
C VAL A 171 8.40 -9.48 10.05
N GLU A 172 8.35 -10.22 11.17
CA GLU A 172 8.59 -9.65 12.50
C GLU A 172 9.98 -9.01 12.59
N LYS A 173 11.02 -9.69 12.09
CA LYS A 173 12.39 -9.13 12.05
C LYS A 173 12.49 -7.85 11.21
N LEU A 174 11.77 -7.77 10.09
CA LEU A 174 11.74 -6.56 9.26
C LEU A 174 11.07 -5.41 10.01
N LEU A 175 9.95 -5.69 10.69
CA LEU A 175 9.23 -4.71 11.51
C LEU A 175 10.07 -4.24 12.70
N ASP A 176 10.76 -5.16 13.38
CA ASP A 176 11.68 -4.85 14.48
C ASP A 176 12.79 -3.90 14.02
N ALA A 177 13.35 -4.15 12.84
CA ALA A 177 14.36 -3.29 12.23
C ALA A 177 13.83 -1.94 11.70
N GLY A 178 12.51 -1.68 11.79
CA GLY A 178 11.88 -0.42 11.39
C GLY A 178 11.42 -0.35 9.93
N ALA A 179 11.37 -1.47 9.20
CA ALA A 179 10.91 -1.49 7.82
C ALA A 179 9.40 -1.24 7.71
N VAL A 180 9.01 -0.57 6.62
CA VAL A 180 7.62 -0.26 6.29
C VAL A 180 7.13 -1.22 5.22
N ILE A 181 6.16 -2.08 5.55
CA ILE A 181 5.58 -3.01 4.58
C ILE A 181 4.50 -2.32 3.76
N LEU A 182 4.67 -2.31 2.43
CA LEU A 182 3.73 -1.66 1.50
C LEU A 182 2.65 -2.58 0.96
N GLY A 183 2.90 -3.88 0.93
CA GLY A 183 1.95 -4.81 0.36
C GLY A 183 2.49 -6.20 0.13
N ARG A 184 1.58 -7.02 -0.39
CA ARG A 184 1.83 -8.39 -0.79
C ARG A 184 2.05 -8.44 -2.29
N VAL A 185 3.16 -9.04 -2.71
CA VAL A 185 3.54 -9.13 -4.12
C VAL A 185 3.40 -10.54 -4.67
N LYS A 186 3.07 -10.59 -5.96
CA LYS A 186 2.71 -11.80 -6.69
C LYS A 186 3.84 -12.82 -6.73
N THR A 187 3.44 -14.10 -6.76
CA THR A 187 4.31 -15.25 -6.89
C THR A 187 3.66 -16.30 -7.81
N VAL A 188 4.49 -17.12 -8.46
CA VAL A 188 3.99 -18.31 -9.17
C VAL A 188 3.21 -19.17 -8.19
N GLN A 189 2.16 -19.82 -8.69
CA GLN A 189 1.31 -20.68 -7.89
C GLN A 189 2.13 -21.70 -7.09
N PHE A 190 1.93 -21.71 -5.78
CA PHE A 190 2.67 -22.51 -4.79
C PHE A 190 4.20 -22.38 -4.86
N ALA A 191 4.69 -21.24 -5.37
CA ALA A 191 6.11 -21.02 -5.67
C ALA A 191 6.72 -22.11 -6.57
N SER A 192 5.93 -22.70 -7.47
CA SER A 192 6.37 -23.72 -8.43
C SER A 192 7.47 -23.18 -9.37
N GLY A 193 8.14 -24.10 -10.05
CA GLY A 193 9.16 -23.79 -11.08
C GLY A 193 8.58 -23.41 -12.44
N GLU A 194 7.26 -23.18 -12.54
CA GLU A 194 6.62 -22.79 -13.79
C GLU A 194 7.11 -21.42 -14.26
N ASN A 195 7.10 -21.20 -15.57
CA ASN A 195 7.39 -19.88 -16.08
C ASN A 195 6.28 -18.93 -15.66
N ALA A 196 6.63 -17.67 -15.44
CA ALA A 196 5.64 -16.64 -15.10
C ALA A 196 4.44 -16.68 -16.03
N LYS A 197 4.65 -16.88 -17.34
CA LYS A 197 3.60 -16.86 -18.36
C LYS A 197 2.57 -18.01 -18.25
N ASP A 198 2.81 -19.03 -17.44
CA ASP A 198 1.94 -20.20 -17.30
C ASP A 198 0.90 -20.06 -16.17
N TRP A 199 0.78 -18.87 -15.56
CA TRP A 199 -0.11 -18.67 -14.40
C TRP A 199 -1.57 -18.60 -14.81
N PHE A 200 -2.40 -19.40 -14.16
CA PHE A 200 -3.84 -19.44 -14.42
C PHE A 200 -4.64 -18.48 -13.53
N ASP A 201 -4.29 -18.40 -12.24
CA ASP A 201 -5.07 -17.60 -11.30
C ASP A 201 -4.72 -16.11 -11.43
N TYR A 202 -3.49 -15.73 -11.12
CA TYR A 202 -3.07 -14.34 -11.20
C TYR A 202 -2.37 -14.06 -12.51
N GLN A 203 -2.73 -12.96 -13.17
CA GLN A 203 -1.92 -12.48 -14.28
C GLN A 203 -0.50 -12.15 -13.78
N PRO A 204 0.54 -12.67 -14.45
CA PRO A 204 1.93 -12.38 -14.08
C PRO A 204 2.25 -10.89 -14.19
N PRO A 205 3.17 -10.36 -13.38
CA PRO A 205 3.58 -8.97 -13.51
C PRO A 205 4.36 -8.73 -14.81
N PHE A 206 4.29 -7.50 -15.33
CA PHE A 206 5.10 -7.09 -16.47
C PHE A 206 6.55 -6.87 -16.04
N ASN A 207 7.50 -7.29 -16.86
CA ASN A 207 8.92 -7.09 -16.59
C ASN A 207 9.27 -5.60 -16.78
N PRO A 208 9.84 -4.89 -15.78
CA PRO A 208 10.21 -3.48 -15.93
C PRO A 208 11.39 -3.24 -16.89
N ARG A 209 12.07 -4.30 -17.32
CA ARG A 209 13.16 -4.25 -18.31
C ARG A 209 12.65 -4.59 -19.71
N GLY A 210 13.37 -4.08 -20.70
CA GLY A 210 12.95 -4.19 -22.11
C GLY A 210 11.73 -3.32 -22.38
N ASP A 211 10.78 -3.85 -23.11
CA ASP A 211 9.52 -3.21 -23.52
C ASP A 211 8.30 -3.69 -22.70
N GLY A 212 8.53 -4.41 -21.59
CA GLY A 212 7.46 -5.00 -20.77
C GLY A 212 7.14 -6.47 -21.06
N TYR A 213 7.56 -7.01 -22.21
CA TYR A 213 7.10 -8.32 -22.71
C TYR A 213 8.05 -9.49 -22.43
N GLN A 214 9.22 -9.20 -21.87
CA GLN A 214 10.15 -10.21 -21.40
C GLN A 214 9.60 -10.95 -20.18
N ASN A 215 10.07 -12.18 -19.96
CA ASN A 215 9.67 -12.96 -18.78
C ASN A 215 10.18 -12.24 -17.50
N PRO A 216 9.33 -11.95 -16.51
CA PRO A 216 9.74 -11.32 -15.24
C PRO A 216 10.52 -12.28 -14.31
N GLY A 217 10.64 -13.56 -14.68
CA GLY A 217 11.29 -14.60 -13.89
C GLY A 217 10.34 -15.32 -12.92
N CYS A 218 10.84 -16.34 -12.24
CA CYS A 218 10.09 -17.16 -11.28
C CYS A 218 10.94 -17.53 -10.05
N SER A 219 10.36 -17.90 -8.90
CA SER A 219 8.92 -17.81 -8.58
C SER A 219 8.52 -16.48 -7.92
N SER A 220 9.51 -15.64 -7.61
CA SER A 220 9.36 -14.34 -6.92
C SER A 220 9.14 -13.17 -7.88
N ALA A 221 8.33 -13.36 -8.92
CA ALA A 221 8.17 -12.39 -10.01
C ALA A 221 7.79 -11.00 -9.49
N GLY A 222 6.75 -10.90 -8.65
CA GLY A 222 6.28 -9.62 -8.12
C GLY A 222 7.31 -8.90 -7.24
N SER A 223 8.14 -9.65 -6.51
CA SER A 223 9.25 -9.08 -5.73
C SER A 223 10.30 -8.49 -6.66
N ALA A 224 10.71 -9.23 -7.69
CA ALA A 224 11.72 -8.78 -8.64
C ALA A 224 11.26 -7.56 -9.44
N THR A 225 10.02 -7.56 -9.95
CA THR A 225 9.46 -6.46 -10.72
C THR A 225 9.27 -5.22 -9.85
N THR A 226 8.83 -5.35 -8.60
CA THR A 226 8.69 -4.20 -7.69
C THR A 226 10.04 -3.56 -7.35
N SER A 227 11.08 -4.35 -7.12
CA SER A 227 12.41 -3.82 -6.76
C SER A 227 13.20 -3.24 -7.92
N SER A 228 12.82 -3.53 -9.17
CA SER A 228 13.54 -3.10 -10.37
C SER A 228 12.78 -2.10 -11.26
N ALA A 229 11.56 -1.74 -10.85
CA ALA A 229 10.70 -0.75 -11.49
C ALA A 229 11.00 0.69 -11.04
#